data_AF-A0A9P7DNX7-F1
#
_entry.id   AF-A0A9P7DNX7-F1
#
_cell.length_a   1.000
_cell.length_b   1.000
_cell.length_c   1.000
_cell.angle_alpha   90.00
_cell.angle_beta   90.00
_cell.angle_gamma   90.00
#
_symmetry.space_group_name_H-M   'P 1'
#
loop_
_entity.id
_entity.type
_entity.pdbx_description
1 polymer ?
#
loop_
_entity_poly.entity_id
_entity_poly.type
_entity_poly.pdbx_seq_one_letter_code
_entity_poly.pdbx_strand_id
1 'polypeptide(L)'
;LENFAADPKGIVTDILSTPGCPPFPPSEWLNIVQWKYVDLGKVLDSAHTTELDPKKTHIIDDEIELALWVSKSSGGIKTSSDHNIMFSMYIEAIAFVFPQW
;
A
#
# COMPACT_ATOMS: atom_id res chain seq x y z
N LEU A 1 16.08 15.66 -3.37
CA LEU A 1 14.66 16.00 -3.68
C LEU A 1 14.38 16.08 -5.18
N GLU A 2 15.26 16.67 -6.00
CA GLU A 2 15.02 16.87 -7.44
C GLU A 2 14.77 15.58 -8.25
N ASN A 3 15.38 14.45 -7.85
CA ASN A 3 15.17 13.16 -8.54
C ASN A 3 13.73 12.64 -8.42
N PHE A 4 13.00 12.99 -7.36
CA PHE A 4 11.59 12.57 -7.16
C PHE A 4 10.62 13.18 -8.17
N ALA A 5 10.99 14.33 -8.76
CA ALA A 5 10.14 15.03 -9.70
C ALA A 5 10.23 14.48 -11.14
N ALA A 6 11.31 13.78 -11.49
CA ALA A 6 11.58 13.38 -12.87
C ALA A 6 10.81 12.13 -13.29
N ASP A 7 10.77 11.10 -12.44
CA ASP A 7 10.00 9.87 -12.69
C ASP A 7 9.47 9.25 -11.38
N PRO A 8 8.31 9.72 -10.89
CA PRO A 8 7.70 9.17 -9.68
C PRO A 8 7.35 7.68 -9.78
N LYS A 9 7.06 7.17 -10.99
CA LYS A 9 6.66 5.76 -11.17
C LYS A 9 7.89 4.85 -11.14
N GLY A 10 8.98 5.27 -11.77
CA GLY A 10 10.27 4.59 -11.66
C GLY A 10 10.71 4.46 -10.21
N ILE A 11 10.59 5.54 -9.44
CA ILE A 11 10.96 5.53 -8.01
C ILE A 11 10.08 4.58 -7.19
N VAL A 12 8.77 4.55 -7.44
CA VAL A 12 7.90 3.54 -6.78
C VAL A 12 8.33 2.12 -7.13
N THR A 13 8.76 1.87 -8.38
CA THR A 13 9.27 0.55 -8.79
C THR A 13 10.55 0.19 -8.04
N ASP A 14 11.45 1.14 -7.86
CA ASP A 14 12.69 0.96 -7.09
C ASP A 14 12.41 0.70 -5.61
N ILE A 15 11.48 1.47 -5.00
CA ILE A 15 11.02 1.28 -3.61
C ILE A 15 10.48 -0.14 -3.42
N LEU A 16 9.56 -0.58 -4.29
CA LEU A 16 8.95 -1.90 -4.20
C LEU A 16 9.95 -3.05 -4.44
N SER A 17 11.05 -2.77 -5.14
CA SER A 17 12.13 -3.73 -5.38
C SER A 17 13.18 -3.75 -4.27
N THR A 18 13.13 -2.80 -3.32
CA THR A 18 14.13 -2.67 -2.26
C THR A 18 13.84 -3.66 -1.12
N PRO A 19 14.82 -4.47 -0.69
CA PRO A 19 14.64 -5.39 0.43
C PRO A 19 14.21 -4.67 1.71
N GLY A 20 13.24 -5.24 2.42
CA GLY A 20 12.69 -4.64 3.64
C GLY A 20 11.65 -3.54 3.39
N CYS A 21 11.20 -3.34 2.15
CA CYS A 21 10.07 -2.47 1.85
C CYS A 21 8.83 -2.88 2.69
N PRO A 22 8.28 -1.98 3.51
CA PRO A 22 7.16 -2.31 4.38
C PRO A 22 5.87 -2.55 3.56
N PRO A 23 4.92 -3.34 4.08
CA PRO A 23 3.62 -3.49 3.44
C PRO A 23 2.86 -2.16 3.45
N PHE A 24 2.55 -1.64 2.26
CA PHE A 24 1.85 -0.37 2.11
C PHE A 24 1.11 -0.35 0.75
N PRO A 25 -0.05 0.33 0.64
CA PRO A 25 -0.83 0.25 -0.59
C PRO A 25 -0.06 0.80 -1.81
N PRO A 26 -0.04 0.08 -2.95
CA PRO A 26 0.64 0.53 -4.17
C PRO A 26 0.25 1.94 -4.63
N SER A 27 -1.03 2.33 -4.50
CA SER A 27 -1.48 3.67 -4.88
C SER A 27 -0.93 4.77 -3.97
N GLU A 28 -0.65 4.45 -2.71
CA GLU A 28 -0.23 5.42 -1.70
C GLU A 28 1.28 5.64 -1.71
N TRP A 29 2.08 4.68 -2.18
CA TRP A 29 3.50 4.90 -2.47
C TRP A 29 3.72 6.07 -3.43
N LEU A 30 2.90 6.17 -4.47
CA LEU A 30 2.99 7.27 -5.43
C LEU A 30 2.67 8.62 -4.76
N ASN A 31 1.73 8.66 -3.83
CA ASN A 31 1.39 9.87 -3.09
C ASN A 31 2.55 10.33 -2.20
N ILE A 32 3.23 9.40 -1.52
CA ILE A 32 4.45 9.71 -0.75
C ILE A 32 5.54 10.31 -1.65
N VAL A 33 5.86 9.63 -2.76
CA VAL A 33 6.91 10.05 -3.72
C VAL A 33 6.60 11.41 -4.34
N GLN A 34 5.33 11.71 -4.58
CA GLN A 34 4.87 12.98 -5.17
C GLN A 34 4.62 14.09 -4.13
N TRP A 35 4.88 13.87 -2.85
CA TRP A 35 4.56 14.81 -1.78
C TRP A 35 3.08 15.21 -1.72
N LYS A 36 2.19 14.23 -1.98
CA LYS A 36 0.74 14.38 -1.90
C LYS A 36 0.20 13.75 -0.63
N TYR A 37 -1.03 14.12 -0.28
CA TYR A 37 -1.76 13.50 0.82
C TYR A 37 -1.96 12.01 0.56
N VAL A 38 -1.61 11.20 1.55
CA VAL A 38 -1.90 9.78 1.60
C VAL A 38 -3.34 9.57 2.07
N ASP A 39 -4.08 8.69 1.39
CA ASP A 39 -5.39 8.24 1.81
C ASP A 39 -5.25 7.17 2.90
N LEU A 40 -5.38 7.62 4.15
CA LEU A 40 -5.26 6.77 5.33
C LEU A 40 -6.37 5.69 5.40
N GLY A 41 -7.52 5.90 4.74
CA GLY A 41 -8.56 4.89 4.62
C GLY A 41 -8.08 3.70 3.80
N LYS A 42 -7.37 3.95 2.68
CA LYS A 42 -6.77 2.88 1.86
C LYS A 42 -5.62 2.17 2.55
N VAL A 43 -4.82 2.90 3.34
CA VAL A 43 -3.78 2.29 4.18
C VAL A 43 -4.40 1.30 5.15
N LEU A 44 -5.45 1.72 5.86
CA LEU A 44 -6.20 0.86 6.78
C LEU A 44 -6.86 -0.33 6.08
N ASP A 45 -7.50 -0.11 4.93
CA ASP A 45 -8.11 -1.18 4.13
C ASP A 45 -7.07 -2.22 3.67
N SER A 46 -5.83 -1.80 3.38
CA SER A 46 -4.75 -2.74 3.06
C SER A 46 -4.31 -3.57 4.27
N ALA A 47 -4.35 -2.99 5.47
CA ALA A 47 -4.06 -3.69 6.71
C ALA A 47 -5.10 -4.79 6.99
N HIS A 48 -6.38 -4.48 6.72
CA HIS A 48 -7.50 -5.41 6.90
C HIS A 48 -7.71 -6.36 5.73
N THR A 49 -7.09 -6.13 4.56
CA THR A 49 -7.13 -7.09 3.43
C THR A 49 -6.46 -8.43 3.79
N THR A 50 -5.74 -8.50 4.91
CA THR A 50 -5.29 -9.74 5.53
C THR A 50 -6.44 -10.61 6.07
N GLU A 51 -7.63 -10.03 6.32
CA GLU A 51 -8.88 -10.76 6.62
C GLU A 51 -9.57 -11.17 5.31
N LEU A 52 -9.23 -12.38 4.87
CA LEU A 52 -9.67 -13.01 3.61
C LEU A 52 -11.20 -13.12 3.49
N ASP A 53 -11.78 -12.46 2.47
CA ASP A 53 -13.04 -12.90 1.85
C ASP A 53 -12.69 -14.00 0.82
N PRO A 54 -13.29 -15.21 0.87
CA PRO A 54 -12.87 -16.32 0.01
C PRO A 54 -13.00 -16.03 -1.49
N LYS A 55 -11.82 -15.91 -2.13
CA LYS A 55 -11.44 -16.27 -3.52
C LYS A 55 -12.51 -16.00 -4.60
N LYS A 56 -12.35 -14.91 -5.37
CA LYS A 56 -12.99 -14.80 -6.70
C LYS A 56 -12.03 -15.31 -7.76
N THR A 57 -12.12 -16.60 -8.04
CA THR A 57 -11.29 -17.27 -9.04
C THR A 57 -11.79 -16.95 -10.44
N HIS A 58 -10.94 -16.38 -11.29
CA HIS A 58 -11.20 -16.29 -12.73
C HIS A 58 -10.22 -17.20 -13.46
N ILE A 59 -10.75 -18.24 -14.11
CA ILE A 59 -9.99 -19.15 -14.97
C ILE A 59 -9.87 -18.49 -16.33
N ILE A 60 -8.65 -18.18 -16.76
CA ILE A 60 -8.37 -17.50 -18.05
C ILE A 60 -8.11 -18.55 -19.15
N ASP A 61 -7.69 -19.75 -18.77
CA ASP A 61 -7.67 -21.02 -19.52
C ASP A 61 -7.38 -22.17 -18.52
N ASP A 62 -7.56 -23.43 -18.90
CA ASP A 62 -7.51 -24.65 -18.04
C ASP A 62 -6.24 -24.81 -17.17
N GLU A 63 -5.22 -23.96 -17.36
CA GLU A 63 -3.92 -24.03 -16.69
C GLU A 63 -3.56 -22.79 -15.84
N ILE A 64 -4.33 -21.69 -15.88
CA ILE A 64 -3.99 -20.44 -15.18
C ILE A 64 -5.13 -19.97 -14.28
N GLU A 65 -4.96 -20.18 -12.97
CA GLU A 65 -5.85 -19.67 -11.91
C GLU A 65 -5.42 -18.25 -11.51
N LEU A 66 -6.19 -17.22 -11.91
CA LEU A 66 -5.96 -15.85 -11.44
C LEU A 66 -6.75 -15.64 -10.13
N ALA A 67 -6.04 -15.60 -9.00
CA ALA A 67 -6.62 -15.24 -7.71
C ALA A 67 -6.63 -13.70 -7.57
N LEU A 68 -7.75 -13.07 -7.93
CA LEU A 68 -7.95 -11.64 -7.72
C LEU A 68 -8.48 -11.41 -6.30
N TRP A 69 -7.65 -10.82 -5.45
CA TRP A 69 -8.05 -10.44 -4.10
C TRP A 69 -8.84 -9.14 -4.18
N VAL A 70 -10.14 -9.24 -3.92
CA VAL A 70 -11.02 -8.06 -3.86
C VAL A 70 -11.02 -7.60 -2.41
N SER A 71 -10.35 -6.49 -2.13
CA SER A 71 -10.36 -5.83 -0.83
C SER A 71 -11.77 -5.29 -0.53
N LYS A 72 -12.35 -5.70 0.60
CA LYS A 72 -13.56 -5.09 1.15
C LYS A 72 -13.13 -3.86 1.94
N SER A 73 -13.63 -2.68 1.59
CA SER A 73 -13.32 -1.47 2.37
C SER A 73 -13.88 -1.62 3.79
N SER A 74 -13.04 -1.46 4.81
CA SER A 74 -13.39 -1.55 6.24
C SER A 74 -14.40 -0.47 6.67
N GLY A 75 -14.63 0.55 5.83
CA GLY A 75 -15.60 1.61 6.09
C GLY A 75 -15.05 2.72 6.99
N GLY A 76 -13.75 2.97 6.92
CA GLY A 76 -13.06 4.05 7.62
C GLY A 76 -12.52 3.67 9.01
N ILE A 77 -11.79 4.61 9.61
CA ILE A 77 -11.18 4.48 10.94
C ILE A 77 -12.30 4.57 11.99
N LYS A 78 -12.57 3.47 12.70
CA LYS A 78 -13.67 3.40 13.68
C LYS A 78 -13.15 3.33 15.12
N THR A 79 -11.94 2.82 15.30
CA THR A 79 -11.34 2.61 16.62
C THR A 79 -9.98 3.30 16.74
N SER A 80 -9.55 3.55 17.98
CA SER A 80 -8.17 4.00 18.25
C SER A 80 -7.13 2.98 17.81
N SER A 81 -7.48 1.69 17.77
CA SER A 81 -6.63 0.62 17.24
C SER A 81 -6.42 0.77 15.74
N ASP A 82 -7.50 1.02 14.98
CA ASP A 82 -7.44 1.24 13.52
C ASP A 82 -6.55 2.44 13.21
N HIS A 83 -6.70 3.52 13.98
CA HIS A 83 -5.86 4.70 13.86
C HIS A 83 -4.38 4.37 14.10
N ASN A 84 -4.07 3.63 15.16
CA ASN A 84 -2.69 3.25 15.48
C ASN A 84 -2.07 2.33 14.42
N ILE A 85 -2.84 1.37 13.89
CA ILE A 85 -2.38 0.46 12.83
C ILE A 85 -2.01 1.25 11.58
N MET A 86 -2.96 2.04 11.07
CA MET A 86 -2.76 2.84 9.87
C MET A 86 -1.61 3.85 10.05
N PHE A 87 -1.54 4.50 11.21
CA PHE A 87 -0.51 5.52 11.45
C PHE A 87 0.87 4.89 11.55
N SER A 88 1.00 3.72 12.18
CA SER A 88 2.26 2.97 12.24
C SER A 88 2.73 2.58 10.83
N MET A 89 1.83 2.04 9.99
CA MET A 89 2.17 1.71 8.59
C MET A 89 2.61 2.94 7.79
N TYR A 90 1.94 4.08 7.98
CA TYR A 90 2.34 5.33 7.34
C TYR A 90 3.73 5.80 7.79
N ILE A 91 4.04 5.75 9.09
CA ILE A 91 5.35 6.14 9.61
C ILE A 91 6.45 5.20 9.10
N GLU A 92 6.21 3.89 9.06
CA GLU A 92 7.16 2.91 8.50
C GLU A 92 7.45 3.20 7.01
N ALA A 93 6.42 3.49 6.22
CA ALA A 93 6.58 3.84 4.81
C ALA A 93 7.38 5.14 4.61
N ILE A 94 7.11 6.18 5.41
CA ILE A 94 7.87 7.43 5.37
C ILE A 94 9.32 7.22 5.80
N ALA A 95 9.57 6.49 6.89
CA ALA A 95 10.91 6.19 7.38
C ALA A 95 11.72 5.36 6.37
N PHE A 96 11.07 4.48 5.62
CA PHE A 96 11.71 3.69 4.57
C PHE A 96 12.17 4.57 3.39
N VAL A 97 11.32 5.50 2.94
CA VAL A 97 11.63 6.40 1.81
C VAL A 97 12.60 7.51 2.22
N PHE A 98 12.50 7.98 3.47
CA PHE A 98 13.30 9.08 4.00
C PHE A 98 14.02 8.67 5.30
N PRO A 99 15.03 7.78 5.23
CA PRO A 99 15.68 7.20 6.42
C PRO A 99 16.57 8.17 7.21
N GLN A 100 16.72 9.41 6.75
CA GLN A 100 17.63 10.43 7.30
C GLN A 100 16.86 11.67 7.81
N TRP A 101 15.54 11.57 7.97
CA TRP A 101 14.70 12.64 8.52
C TRP A 101 14.64 12.59 10.04
#